data_AF-A0AAU5WFM4-F1
#
_entry.id   AF-A0AAU5WFM4-F1
#
_cell.length_a   1.000
_cell.length_b   1.000
_cell.length_c   1.000
_cell.angle_alpha   90.00
_cell.angle_beta   90.00
_cell.angle_gamma   90.00
#
_symmetry.space_group_name_H-M   'P 1'
#
loop_
_entity.id
_entity.type
_entity.pdbx_description
1 polymer ?
#
loop_
_entity_poly.entity_id
_entity_poly.type
_entity_poly.pdbx_seq_one_letter_code
_entity_poly.pdbx_strand_id
1 'polypeptide(L)'
;MSRPAHGRPKRRARPRTGRLVGWSVIVVCVLLLAAQAVASSSGEDTPARGARSGAPSPGTTGDRPPPLTPSPMAASPSASSPVTITSPGQRAQVAGKNGVRLTGTAGNLRHDELRFFVYAEDGRYYAAHSGPVRVTGGRWNLTIPRIGAGRRDVGSIFVIVATVADPSCRNALRAARADTAGNIAFTRLPSGCTERDSVSVRKTAP
;
A
#
# COMPACT_ATOMS: atom_id res chain seq x y z
N MET A 1 -62.16 4.73 -38.85
CA MET A 1 -62.52 3.40 -38.34
C MET A 1 -61.46 3.01 -37.31
N SER A 2 -61.65 3.39 -36.05
CA SER A 2 -62.36 2.65 -34.99
C SER A 2 -61.49 1.57 -34.33
N ARG A 3 -60.86 1.98 -33.21
CA ARG A 3 -60.51 1.33 -31.91
C ARG A 3 -61.06 -0.11 -31.66
N PRO A 4 -60.72 -0.78 -30.52
CA PRO A 4 -59.48 -0.94 -29.72
C PRO A 4 -59.32 -2.40 -29.15
N ALA A 5 -58.30 -2.67 -28.32
CA ALA A 5 -58.36 -3.54 -27.10
C ALA A 5 -56.95 -3.69 -26.49
N HIS A 6 -56.56 -2.98 -25.44
CA HIS A 6 -56.73 -3.32 -24.02
C HIS A 6 -56.61 -4.81 -23.65
N GLY A 7 -55.39 -5.24 -23.34
CA GLY A 7 -55.09 -6.41 -22.50
C GLY A 7 -54.54 -5.96 -21.14
N ARG A 8 -55.33 -6.16 -20.07
CA ARG A 8 -55.06 -5.82 -18.66
C ARG A 8 -54.05 -6.78 -17.99
N PRO A 9 -53.50 -6.41 -16.81
CA PRO A 9 -52.31 -7.02 -16.21
C PRO A 9 -52.62 -8.27 -15.37
N LYS A 10 -51.64 -9.19 -15.25
CA LYS A 10 -51.65 -10.25 -14.21
C LYS A 10 -50.58 -9.97 -13.14
N ARG A 11 -51.05 -9.41 -12.03
CA ARG A 11 -50.42 -9.49 -10.71
C ARG A 11 -50.35 -10.95 -10.25
N ARG A 12 -49.18 -11.40 -9.79
CA ARG A 12 -48.97 -12.42 -8.73
C ARG A 12 -47.73 -11.93 -7.96
N ALA A 13 -47.80 -11.41 -6.73
CA ALA A 13 -48.05 -12.10 -5.45
C ALA A 13 -47.23 -13.42 -5.40
N ARG A 14 -46.20 -13.62 -4.57
CA ARG A 14 -45.98 -13.26 -3.17
C ARG A 14 -44.48 -13.31 -2.80
N PRO A 15 -44.08 -12.68 -1.69
CA PRO A 15 -42.71 -12.67 -1.17
C PRO A 15 -42.30 -14.04 -0.63
N ARG A 16 -41.06 -14.46 -0.94
CA ARG A 16 -40.37 -15.52 -0.20
C ARG A 16 -39.57 -14.89 0.91
N THR A 17 -40.21 -14.75 2.06
CA THR A 17 -39.58 -14.68 3.38
C THR A 17 -38.82 -15.98 3.62
N GLY A 18 -37.56 -15.99 3.20
CA GLY A 18 -36.58 -17.01 3.54
C GLY A 18 -36.19 -16.86 5.01
N ARG A 19 -36.70 -17.78 5.81
CA ARG A 19 -36.53 -17.96 7.26
C ARG A 19 -35.14 -17.56 7.80
N LEU A 20 -35.17 -16.69 8.79
CA LEU A 20 -34.22 -16.64 9.90
C LEU A 20 -34.25 -17.98 10.65
N VAL A 21 -33.18 -18.76 10.53
CA VAL A 21 -32.79 -19.87 11.40
C VAL A 21 -31.25 -19.76 11.45
N GLY A 22 -30.63 -19.20 12.49
CA GLY A 22 -30.58 -19.75 13.83
C GLY A 22 -29.15 -20.19 14.10
N TRP A 23 -28.22 -19.23 14.28
CA TRP A 23 -26.84 -19.50 14.73
C TRP A 23 -26.45 -18.44 15.76
N SER A 24 -27.03 -18.58 16.94
CA SER A 24 -26.53 -18.04 18.21
C SER A 24 -26.61 -19.19 19.21
N VAL A 25 -25.61 -19.27 20.09
CA VAL A 25 -25.32 -20.34 21.07
C VAL A 25 -24.26 -21.37 20.59
N ILE A 26 -23.00 -20.95 20.54
CA ILE A 26 -21.88 -21.72 21.13
C ILE A 26 -21.04 -20.72 21.93
N VAL A 27 -21.57 -20.38 23.09
CA VAL A 27 -20.80 -19.92 24.24
C VAL A 27 -20.59 -21.19 25.09
N VAL A 28 -19.38 -21.38 25.61
CA VAL A 28 -18.98 -22.44 26.58
C VAL A 28 -18.48 -23.78 26.00
N CYS A 29 -17.24 -23.78 25.50
CA CYS A 29 -16.25 -24.84 25.77
C CYS A 29 -15.01 -24.12 26.32
N VAL A 30 -15.01 -23.78 27.61
CA VAL A 30 -14.25 -24.49 28.66
C VAL A 30 -12.80 -24.75 28.22
N LEU A 31 -11.93 -23.85 28.68
CA LEU A 31 -10.67 -24.16 29.36
C LEU A 31 -9.91 -25.41 28.87
N LEU A 32 -8.90 -25.18 28.04
CA LEU A 32 -7.68 -25.98 28.12
C LEU A 32 -6.47 -25.06 28.14
N LEU A 33 -5.95 -24.92 29.36
CA LEU A 33 -4.63 -24.43 29.70
C LEU A 33 -3.56 -25.20 28.91
N ALA A 34 -2.68 -24.46 28.25
CA ALA A 34 -1.29 -24.87 28.12
C ALA A 34 -0.43 -23.60 28.05
N ALA A 35 0.01 -23.17 29.23
CA ALA A 35 1.18 -22.34 29.37
C ALA A 35 2.37 -23.03 28.70
N GLN A 36 2.98 -22.40 27.71
CA GLN A 36 4.38 -22.64 27.41
C GLN A 36 5.13 -21.33 27.62
N ALA A 37 5.58 -21.19 28.86
CA ALA A 37 6.75 -20.42 29.20
C ALA A 37 8.01 -21.12 28.65
N VAL A 38 9.13 -20.40 28.71
CA VAL A 38 10.51 -20.85 28.43
C VAL A 38 10.84 -20.87 26.92
N ALA A 39 11.84 -20.16 26.40
CA ALA A 39 13.14 -19.83 26.97
C ALA A 39 13.61 -18.42 26.59
N SER A 40 14.14 -17.71 27.59
CA SER A 40 15.16 -16.70 27.41
C SER A 40 16.39 -17.30 26.72
N SER A 41 16.91 -16.64 25.69
CA SER A 41 18.30 -16.81 25.28
C SER A 41 18.96 -15.44 25.26
N SER A 42 19.53 -15.09 26.41
CA SER A 42 20.55 -14.07 26.56
C SER A 42 21.79 -14.55 25.80
N GLY A 43 22.18 -13.81 24.76
CA GLY A 43 23.45 -13.99 24.07
C GLY A 43 24.23 -12.69 24.18
N GLU A 44 25.06 -12.62 25.21
CA GLU A 44 26.12 -11.63 25.37
C GLU A 44 27.24 -11.84 24.33
N ASP A 45 28.06 -10.79 24.21
CA ASP A 45 29.43 -10.73 23.69
C ASP A 45 29.76 -10.28 22.25
N THR A 46 29.96 -8.95 22.12
CA THR A 46 31.27 -8.25 21.94
C THR A 46 32.24 -8.82 20.88
N PRO A 47 32.74 -8.00 19.90
CA PRO A 47 33.84 -7.09 20.21
C PRO A 47 33.79 -5.69 19.60
N ALA A 48 34.46 -4.80 20.33
CA ALA A 48 34.79 -3.45 19.99
C ALA A 48 35.85 -3.32 18.86
N ARG A 49 35.98 -2.07 18.39
CA ARG A 49 37.24 -1.40 18.02
C ARG A 49 37.68 -1.51 16.55
N GLY A 50 37.50 -0.39 15.85
CA GLY A 50 38.14 -0.10 14.57
C GLY A 50 38.10 1.38 14.25
N ALA A 51 38.74 2.20 15.08
CA ALA A 51 39.02 3.59 14.75
C ALA A 51 40.10 3.65 13.66
N ARG A 52 39.84 4.32 12.54
CA ARG A 52 40.88 4.90 11.69
C ARG A 52 40.59 6.37 11.46
N SER A 53 41.34 7.16 12.24
CA SER A 53 41.59 8.57 12.02
C SER A 53 42.46 8.72 10.77
N GLY A 54 41.98 9.46 9.77
CA GLY A 54 42.71 9.85 8.57
C GLY A 54 42.65 11.36 8.43
N ALA A 55 43.82 11.99 8.51
CA ALA A 55 44.08 13.42 8.63
C ALA A 55 43.91 14.18 7.28
N PRO A 56 44.03 15.52 7.27
CA PRO A 56 43.45 16.42 6.27
C PRO A 56 44.34 16.65 5.03
N SER A 57 43.73 17.15 3.95
CA SER A 57 44.46 17.79 2.84
C SER A 57 43.93 19.21 2.61
N PRO A 58 44.75 20.25 2.83
CA PRO A 58 44.48 21.60 2.38
C PRO A 58 45.03 21.80 0.95
N GLY A 59 44.17 22.23 0.04
CA GLY A 59 44.54 22.60 -1.33
C GLY A 59 43.86 23.91 -1.71
N THR A 60 44.54 25.01 -1.42
CA THR A 60 44.21 26.37 -1.87
C THR A 60 44.89 26.63 -3.21
N THR A 61 44.16 26.82 -4.31
CA THR A 61 44.53 27.76 -5.39
C THR A 61 43.36 27.94 -6.37
N GLY A 62 43.05 29.18 -6.76
CA GLY A 62 42.32 29.43 -8.02
C GLY A 62 41.20 30.47 -7.96
N ASP A 63 41.56 31.70 -7.66
CA ASP A 63 40.73 32.90 -7.78
C ASP A 63 40.47 33.21 -9.29
N ARG A 64 39.21 33.16 -9.71
CA ARG A 64 38.73 33.91 -10.89
C ARG A 64 37.21 34.07 -10.80
N PRO A 65 36.69 35.28 -10.49
CA PRO A 65 35.25 35.54 -10.50
C PRO A 65 34.71 35.50 -11.95
N PRO A 66 33.76 34.61 -12.28
CA PRO A 66 33.03 34.70 -13.54
C PRO A 66 32.01 35.85 -13.50
N PRO A 67 31.69 36.45 -14.65
CA PRO A 67 30.72 37.55 -14.76
C PRO A 67 29.34 37.14 -14.25
N LEU A 68 28.72 38.04 -13.47
CA LEU A 68 27.40 37.90 -12.87
C LEU A 68 26.33 37.76 -13.95
N THR A 69 26.01 36.52 -14.29
CA THR A 69 24.80 36.19 -15.06
C THR A 69 23.62 36.34 -14.11
N PRO A 70 22.56 37.09 -14.45
CA PRO A 70 21.37 37.20 -13.61
C PRO A 70 20.83 35.79 -13.35
N SER A 71 20.96 35.33 -12.10
CA SER A 71 20.45 34.02 -11.70
C SER A 71 18.95 34.03 -11.97
N PRO A 72 18.44 33.13 -12.82
CA PRO A 72 17.01 32.98 -12.98
C PRO A 72 16.46 32.71 -11.58
N MET A 73 15.53 33.56 -11.12
CA MET A 73 14.79 33.37 -9.88
C MET A 73 14.31 31.92 -9.87
N ALA A 74 14.98 31.08 -9.09
CA ALA A 74 14.63 29.68 -8.96
C ALA A 74 13.21 29.67 -8.39
N ALA A 75 12.24 29.32 -9.24
CA ALA A 75 10.87 29.14 -8.81
C ALA A 75 10.91 28.22 -7.59
N SER A 76 10.46 28.72 -6.42
CA SER A 76 10.40 27.90 -5.22
C SER A 76 9.64 26.63 -5.59
N PRO A 77 10.29 25.44 -5.49
CA PRO A 77 9.62 24.21 -5.85
C PRO A 77 8.37 24.15 -4.97
N SER A 78 7.20 24.17 -5.62
CA SER A 78 5.94 23.99 -4.94
C SER A 78 6.06 22.69 -4.18
N ALA A 79 6.18 22.80 -2.85
CA ALA A 79 6.59 21.70 -1.99
C ALA A 79 5.56 20.57 -2.10
N SER A 80 5.78 19.65 -3.02
CA SER A 80 5.03 18.42 -3.13
C SER A 80 5.28 17.66 -1.84
N SER A 81 4.24 17.45 -1.03
CA SER A 81 4.34 16.68 0.21
C SER A 81 5.02 15.34 -0.10
N PRO A 82 6.27 15.13 0.33
CA PRO A 82 7.01 13.96 -0.10
C PRO A 82 6.40 12.77 0.63
N VAL A 83 5.85 11.83 -0.12
CA VAL A 83 5.60 10.48 0.35
C VAL A 83 6.79 9.66 -0.10
N THR A 84 7.43 8.96 0.83
CA THR A 84 8.60 8.15 0.55
C THR A 84 8.50 6.82 1.27
N ILE A 85 8.74 5.73 0.54
CA ILE A 85 8.87 4.38 1.05
C ILE A 85 10.32 4.22 1.52
N THR A 86 10.51 3.96 2.81
CA THR A 86 11.84 3.76 3.41
C THR A 86 12.21 2.30 3.59
N SER A 87 11.20 1.42 3.66
CA SER A 87 11.39 -0.03 3.70
C SER A 87 10.17 -0.74 3.10
N PRO A 88 10.36 -1.83 2.34
CA PRO A 88 11.64 -2.42 1.96
C PRO A 88 12.41 -1.55 0.95
N GLY A 89 13.68 -1.90 0.71
CA GLY A 89 14.47 -1.32 -0.37
C GLY A 89 14.11 -1.90 -1.74
N GLN A 90 14.63 -1.29 -2.80
CA GLN A 90 14.45 -1.80 -4.17
C GLN A 90 14.96 -3.25 -4.29
N ARG A 91 14.15 -4.08 -4.95
CA ARG A 91 14.36 -5.52 -5.19
C ARG A 91 14.52 -6.36 -3.93
N ALA A 92 14.06 -5.89 -2.78
CA ALA A 92 14.07 -6.69 -1.57
C ALA A 92 13.32 -8.01 -1.75
N GLN A 93 13.82 -9.06 -1.11
CA GLN A 93 13.18 -10.36 -1.08
C GLN A 93 12.12 -10.40 0.02
N VAL A 94 10.90 -10.81 -0.34
CA VAL A 94 9.76 -10.86 0.58
C VAL A 94 9.12 -12.24 0.58
N ALA A 95 9.01 -12.83 1.78
CA ALA A 95 8.37 -14.12 1.96
C ALA A 95 6.86 -13.98 1.72
N GLY A 96 6.32 -14.68 0.73
CA GLY A 96 4.92 -14.52 0.31
C GLY A 96 3.88 -14.85 1.39
N LYS A 97 4.23 -15.63 2.43
CA LYS A 97 3.31 -16.03 3.52
C LYS A 97 3.03 -14.91 4.52
N ASN A 98 4.02 -14.07 4.81
CA ASN A 98 3.92 -13.04 5.85
C ASN A 98 3.48 -11.67 5.28
N GLY A 99 3.35 -11.60 3.95
CA GLY A 99 3.07 -10.35 3.27
C GLY A 99 4.29 -9.43 3.18
N VAL A 100 4.06 -8.18 2.81
CA VAL A 100 5.10 -7.15 2.75
C VAL A 100 4.81 -6.06 3.76
N ARG A 101 5.72 -5.90 4.70
CA ARG A 101 5.69 -4.77 5.64
C ARG A 101 6.38 -3.58 5.00
N LEU A 102 5.60 -2.53 4.80
CA LEU A 102 6.03 -1.25 4.29
C LEU A 102 6.15 -0.25 5.44
N THR A 103 7.19 0.57 5.39
CA THR A 103 7.32 1.76 6.23
C THR A 103 7.78 2.93 5.40
N GLY A 104 7.46 4.13 5.85
CA GLY A 104 7.92 5.32 5.18
C GLY A 104 7.55 6.61 5.87
N THR A 105 7.76 7.69 5.16
CA THR A 105 7.44 9.05 5.57
C THR A 105 6.42 9.67 4.64
N ALA A 106 5.64 10.60 5.17
CA ALA A 106 4.73 11.41 4.39
C ALA A 106 4.69 12.83 4.96
N GLY A 107 4.75 13.82 4.08
CA GLY A 107 4.46 15.22 4.43
C GLY A 107 2.98 15.44 4.79
N ASN A 108 2.58 16.71 4.91
CA ASN A 108 1.19 17.06 5.16
C ASN A 108 0.31 16.69 3.96
N LEU A 109 -0.57 15.70 4.11
CA LEU A 109 -1.49 15.25 3.06
C LEU A 109 -2.75 16.12 2.92
N ARG A 110 -2.95 17.11 3.81
CA ARG A 110 -4.14 17.98 3.83
C ARG A 110 -5.45 17.16 3.82
N HIS A 111 -6.19 17.21 2.72
CA HIS A 111 -7.47 16.52 2.53
C HIS A 111 -7.37 15.24 1.69
N ASP A 112 -6.15 14.90 1.26
CA ASP A 112 -5.84 13.73 0.47
C ASP A 112 -5.47 12.56 1.37
N GLU A 113 -5.50 11.35 0.81
CA GLU A 113 -5.22 10.11 1.52
C GLU A 113 -4.01 9.40 0.94
N LEU A 114 -3.20 8.77 1.79
CA LEU A 114 -2.17 7.86 1.34
C LEU A 114 -2.80 6.50 1.00
N ARG A 115 -2.62 6.05 -0.24
CA ARG A 115 -3.11 4.77 -0.77
C ARG A 115 -1.97 4.00 -1.41
N PHE A 116 -2.05 2.67 -1.37
CA PHE A 116 -1.05 1.79 -1.97
C PHE A 116 -1.68 0.87 -2.99
N PHE A 117 -0.95 0.65 -4.08
CA PHE A 117 -1.29 -0.32 -5.10
C PHE A 117 -0.13 -1.29 -5.30
N VAL A 118 -0.44 -2.50 -5.73
CA VAL A 118 0.54 -3.46 -6.24
C VAL A 118 0.34 -3.55 -7.75
N TYR A 119 1.33 -3.10 -8.51
CA TYR A 119 1.39 -3.32 -9.95
C TYR A 119 2.07 -4.67 -10.22
N ALA A 120 1.34 -5.57 -10.88
CA ALA A 120 1.79 -6.93 -11.15
C ALA A 120 2.18 -7.10 -12.63
N GLU A 121 2.81 -8.24 -12.96
CA GLU A 121 3.29 -8.57 -14.30
C GLU A 121 2.16 -8.68 -15.35
N ASP A 122 0.91 -8.84 -14.91
CA ASP A 122 -0.28 -8.83 -15.77
C ASP A 122 -0.70 -7.42 -16.24
N GLY A 123 0.05 -6.39 -15.83
CA GLY A 123 -0.17 -5.00 -16.24
C GLY A 123 -1.30 -4.31 -15.48
N ARG A 124 -1.72 -4.82 -14.32
CA ARG A 124 -2.81 -4.25 -13.52
C ARG A 124 -2.33 -3.72 -12.16
N TYR A 125 -2.99 -2.66 -11.71
CA TYR A 125 -2.85 -2.09 -10.37
C TYR A 125 -3.91 -2.69 -9.44
N TYR A 126 -3.47 -3.41 -8.42
CA TYR A 126 -4.32 -3.99 -7.39
C TYR A 126 -4.29 -3.11 -6.14
N ALA A 127 -5.46 -2.72 -5.62
CA ALA A 127 -5.52 -1.98 -4.36
C ALA A 127 -4.93 -2.85 -3.23
N ALA A 128 -3.88 -2.36 -2.56
CA ALA A 128 -3.13 -3.16 -1.60
C ALA A 128 -3.83 -3.27 -0.22
N HIS A 129 -4.76 -2.37 0.06
CA HIS A 129 -5.56 -2.33 1.29
C HIS A 129 -6.90 -1.62 1.02
N SER A 130 -7.93 -1.89 1.84
CA SER A 130 -9.28 -1.33 1.68
C SER A 130 -9.38 0.15 2.11
N GLY A 131 -8.54 0.57 3.06
CA GLY A 131 -8.60 1.90 3.67
C GLY A 131 -7.41 2.82 3.33
N PRO A 132 -7.49 4.10 3.73
CA PRO A 132 -6.34 4.99 3.72
C PRO A 132 -5.31 4.55 4.76
N VAL A 133 -4.03 4.76 4.47
CA VAL A 133 -2.96 4.53 5.43
C VAL A 133 -2.85 5.74 6.35
N ARG A 134 -2.93 5.48 7.67
CA ARG A 134 -2.78 6.53 8.68
C ARG A 134 -1.33 7.00 8.75
N VAL A 135 -1.14 8.31 8.69
CA VAL A 135 0.16 8.99 8.90
C VAL A 135 0.16 9.62 10.30
N THR A 136 1.13 9.28 11.13
CA THR A 136 1.29 9.81 12.48
C THR A 136 2.70 10.36 12.65
N GLY A 137 2.84 11.63 13.03
CA GLY A 137 4.17 12.25 13.22
C GLY A 137 5.04 12.22 11.95
N GLY A 138 4.42 12.34 10.77
CA GLY A 138 5.12 12.27 9.47
C GLY A 138 5.58 10.87 9.05
N ARG A 139 5.18 9.82 9.79
CA ARG A 139 5.54 8.43 9.51
C ARG A 139 4.30 7.57 9.29
N TRP A 140 4.47 6.51 8.52
CA TRP A 140 3.42 5.53 8.28
C TRP A 140 4.00 4.11 8.23
N ASN A 141 3.13 3.12 8.46
CA ASN A 141 3.43 1.72 8.25
C ASN A 141 2.18 1.00 7.74
N LEU A 142 2.40 -0.02 6.91
CA LEU A 142 1.34 -0.84 6.32
C LEU A 142 1.87 -2.26 6.15
N THR A 143 1.03 -3.27 6.37
CA THR A 143 1.32 -4.64 5.96
C THR A 143 0.37 -5.03 4.85
N ILE A 144 0.91 -5.39 3.68
CA ILE A 144 0.16 -5.97 2.58
C ILE A 144 0.13 -7.49 2.80
N PRO A 145 -1.01 -8.10 3.18
CA PRO A 145 -1.04 -9.47 3.71
C PRO A 145 -0.64 -10.53 2.68
N ARG A 146 -0.88 -10.27 1.39
CA ARG A 146 -0.52 -11.19 0.31
C ARG A 146 -0.18 -10.42 -0.95
N ILE A 147 0.92 -10.82 -1.59
CA ILE A 147 1.28 -10.36 -2.93
C ILE A 147 1.21 -11.57 -3.87
N GLY A 148 0.45 -11.42 -4.96
CA GLY A 148 0.29 -12.44 -5.99
C GLY A 148 -0.53 -13.68 -5.61
N ALA A 149 -0.67 -14.59 -6.57
CA ALA A 149 -1.41 -15.84 -6.57
C ALA A 149 -0.67 -17.01 -5.86
N GLY A 150 -0.03 -16.76 -4.72
CA GLY A 150 0.60 -17.82 -3.91
C GLY A 150 1.89 -18.38 -4.54
N ARG A 151 2.11 -19.70 -4.55
CA ARG A 151 3.38 -20.31 -4.99
C ARG A 151 3.71 -20.09 -6.47
N ARG A 152 2.71 -19.81 -7.32
CA ARG A 152 2.89 -19.60 -8.77
C ARG A 152 3.76 -18.39 -9.10
N ASP A 153 3.79 -17.41 -8.21
CA ASP A 153 4.51 -16.15 -8.45
C ASP A 153 5.80 -16.05 -7.63
N VAL A 154 6.32 -17.18 -7.13
CA VAL A 154 7.65 -17.19 -6.51
C VAL A 154 8.67 -16.83 -7.59
N GLY A 155 9.49 -15.82 -7.32
CA GLY A 155 10.45 -15.27 -8.26
C GLY A 155 9.95 -14.08 -9.09
N SER A 156 8.63 -13.84 -9.13
CA SER A 156 8.04 -12.66 -9.80
C SER A 156 8.39 -11.37 -9.07
N ILE A 157 8.43 -10.28 -9.85
CA ILE A 157 8.66 -8.93 -9.34
C ILE A 157 7.32 -8.20 -9.26
N PHE A 158 7.07 -7.57 -8.12
CA PHE A 158 5.89 -6.74 -7.90
C PHE A 158 6.33 -5.32 -7.59
N VAL A 159 5.68 -4.33 -8.20
CA VAL A 159 5.95 -2.92 -7.91
C VAL A 159 4.87 -2.41 -6.96
N ILE A 160 5.27 -2.02 -5.76
CA ILE A 160 4.39 -1.41 -4.79
C ILE A 160 4.45 0.10 -5.00
N VAL A 161 3.30 0.70 -5.27
CA VAL A 161 3.17 2.11 -5.64
C VAL A 161 2.46 2.86 -4.51
N ALA A 162 3.13 3.85 -3.94
CA ALA A 162 2.56 4.80 -3.00
C ALA A 162 1.91 5.95 -3.77
N THR A 163 0.64 6.22 -3.48
CA THR A 163 -0.14 7.26 -4.16
C THR A 163 -0.76 8.21 -3.17
N VAL A 164 -0.87 9.48 -3.56
CA VAL A 164 -1.72 10.46 -2.88
C VAL A 164 -3.04 10.49 -3.63
N ALA A 165 -4.12 10.21 -2.90
CA ALA A 165 -5.46 10.04 -3.41
C ALA A 165 -6.32 11.24 -3.03
N ASP A 166 -6.69 12.03 -4.04
CA ASP A 166 -7.65 13.12 -3.90
C ASP A 166 -9.11 12.60 -3.79
N PRO A 167 -10.14 13.47 -3.66
CA PRO A 167 -11.54 13.04 -3.65
C PRO A 167 -11.98 12.20 -4.87
N SER A 168 -11.46 12.47 -6.07
CA SER A 168 -11.78 11.73 -7.30
C SER A 168 -11.27 10.29 -7.21
N CYS A 169 -10.02 10.10 -6.77
CA CYS A 169 -9.44 8.78 -6.55
C CYS A 169 -10.25 7.96 -5.55
N ARG A 170 -10.64 8.60 -4.43
CA ARG A 170 -11.46 7.95 -3.38
C ARG A 170 -12.82 7.52 -3.92
N ASN A 171 -13.45 8.34 -4.75
CA ASN A 171 -14.72 7.99 -5.39
C ASN A 171 -14.56 6.80 -6.34
N ALA A 172 -13.52 6.80 -7.16
CA ALA A 172 -13.23 5.68 -8.06
C ALA A 172 -12.97 4.37 -7.29
N LEU A 173 -12.20 4.43 -6.20
CA LEU A 173 -11.94 3.28 -5.33
C LEU A 173 -13.21 2.73 -4.67
N ARG A 174 -14.11 3.62 -4.20
CA ARG A 174 -15.39 3.21 -3.59
C ARG A 174 -16.38 2.62 -4.60
N ALA A 175 -16.36 3.10 -5.83
CA ALA A 175 -17.24 2.62 -6.90
C ALA A 175 -16.75 1.31 -7.54
N ALA A 176 -15.46 1.01 -7.41
CA ALA A 176 -14.87 -0.18 -8.00
C ALA A 176 -15.41 -1.45 -7.34
N ARG A 177 -15.71 -2.46 -8.18
CA ARG A 177 -16.17 -3.77 -7.72
C ARG A 177 -14.98 -4.68 -7.51
N ALA A 178 -14.97 -5.38 -6.39
CA ALA A 178 -14.04 -6.47 -6.17
C ALA A 178 -14.37 -7.64 -7.10
N ASP A 179 -13.35 -8.38 -7.52
CA ASP A 179 -13.50 -9.65 -8.23
C ASP A 179 -13.94 -10.79 -7.27
N THR A 180 -14.04 -12.01 -7.80
CA THR A 180 -14.43 -13.20 -7.01
C THR A 180 -13.43 -13.57 -5.92
N ALA A 181 -12.18 -13.09 -6.02
CA ALA A 181 -11.14 -13.26 -5.02
C ALA A 181 -11.05 -12.06 -4.05
N GLY A 182 -11.96 -11.07 -4.18
CA GLY A 182 -12.02 -9.90 -3.33
C GLY A 182 -11.03 -8.79 -3.72
N ASN A 183 -10.37 -8.89 -4.88
CA ASN A 183 -9.41 -7.87 -5.32
C ASN A 183 -10.10 -6.75 -6.06
N ILE A 184 -9.67 -5.52 -5.80
CA ILE A 184 -10.01 -4.34 -6.61
C ILE A 184 -8.83 -4.07 -7.54
N ALA A 185 -9.06 -4.14 -8.85
CA ALA A 185 -7.99 -4.03 -9.85
C ALA A 185 -8.33 -3.04 -10.96
N PHE A 186 -7.33 -2.28 -11.39
CA PHE A 186 -7.43 -1.27 -12.44
C PHE A 186 -6.35 -1.51 -13.50
N THR A 187 -6.64 -1.20 -14.77
CA THR A 187 -5.64 -1.25 -15.84
C THR A 187 -4.69 -0.05 -15.84
N ARG A 188 -5.09 1.04 -15.18
CA ARG A 188 -4.32 2.26 -14.95
C ARG A 188 -4.71 2.82 -13.58
N LEU A 189 -3.86 3.63 -12.97
CA LEU A 189 -4.26 4.36 -11.75
C LEU A 189 -5.51 5.22 -12.05
N PRO A 190 -6.55 5.17 -11.21
CA PRO A 190 -7.73 6.01 -11.38
C PRO A 190 -7.38 7.50 -11.37
N SER A 191 -8.25 8.32 -11.98
CA SER A 191 -8.12 9.79 -11.91
C SER A 191 -8.02 10.24 -10.45
N GLY A 192 -7.07 11.15 -10.19
CA GLY A 192 -6.81 11.68 -8.86
C GLY A 192 -5.90 10.83 -7.97
N CYS A 193 -5.53 9.62 -8.40
CA CYS A 193 -4.53 8.81 -7.71
C CYS A 193 -3.15 9.15 -8.28
N THR A 194 -2.40 10.02 -7.61
CA THR A 194 -1.08 10.47 -8.09
C THR A 194 0.02 9.63 -7.46
N GLU A 195 0.79 8.91 -8.28
CA GLU A 195 2.00 8.22 -7.83
C GLU A 195 3.01 9.22 -7.26
N ARG A 196 3.55 8.90 -6.09
CA ARG A 196 4.58 9.70 -5.40
C ARG A 196 5.88 8.96 -5.20
N ASP A 197 5.81 7.65 -4.99
CA ASP A 197 6.98 6.79 -4.84
C ASP A 197 6.62 5.34 -5.17
N SER A 198 7.61 4.52 -5.49
CA SER A 198 7.42 3.11 -5.77
C SER A 198 8.63 2.26 -5.41
N VAL A 199 8.37 1.02 -4.99
CA VAL A 199 9.41 0.03 -4.68
C VAL A 199 9.11 -1.29 -5.36
N SER A 200 10.11 -1.84 -6.04
CA SER A 200 10.05 -3.20 -6.57
C SER A 200 10.43 -4.21 -5.49
N VAL A 201 9.66 -5.27 -5.32
CA VAL A 201 9.98 -6.38 -4.42
C VAL A 201 9.94 -7.71 -5.18
N ARG A 202 10.83 -8.63 -4.82
CA ARG A 202 10.85 -9.98 -5.39
C ARG A 202 10.24 -10.95 -4.41
N LYS A 203 9.22 -11.68 -4.83
CA LYS A 203 8.59 -12.69 -3.99
C LYS A 203 9.48 -13.93 -3.89
N THR A 204 9.69 -14.42 -2.68
CA THR A 204 10.40 -15.67 -2.42
C THR A 204 9.46 -16.76 -1.91
N ALA A 205 9.94 -18.00 -1.90
CA ALA A 205 9.25 -19.12 -1.28
C ALA A 205 8.96 -18.81 0.21
N PRO A 206 7.82 -19.27 0.74
CA PRO A 206 7.43 -19.04 2.13
C PRO A 206 8.32 -19.77 3.13
#